data_AF-A0A143XBW4-F1
#
_entry.id   AF-A0A143XBW4-F1
#
_cell.length_a   1.000
_cell.length_b   1.000
_cell.length_c   1.000
_cell.angle_alpha   90.00
_cell.angle_beta   90.00
_cell.angle_gamma   90.00
#
_symmetry.space_group_name_H-M   'P 1'
#
loop_
_entity.id
_entity.type
_entity.pdbx_description
1 polymer ?
#
loop_
_entity_poly.entity_id
_entity_poly.type
_entity_poly.pdbx_seq_one_letter_code
_entity_poly.pdbx_strand_id
1 'polypeptide(L)'
;MDAVPKGKQDDLSVPAVQAVQYCDKLFMHERYCKEHGYTFEQRKEYRNKRSKPVIDSFFHWLEQQHPVVNTRFDQAVKYAQNRKLYLYTYLEDGRCSLSNNLSENAIRPFTVGRKNWLFCATPEGAHASAVAYTMVDGYTGALKAPVRCFGNHLSEKRESLFQTR
;
A
#
# COMPACT_ATOMS: atom_id res chain seq x y z
N MET A 1 -7.51 14.53 -0.63
CA MET A 1 -6.19 14.67 0.03
C MET A 1 -6.44 15.13 1.46
N ASP A 2 -6.74 14.21 2.38
CA ASP A 2 -7.10 14.55 3.78
C ASP A 2 -5.87 14.73 4.70
N ALA A 3 -4.66 14.55 4.15
CA ALA A 3 -3.41 14.62 4.88
C ALA A 3 -2.91 16.06 5.11
N VAL A 4 -3.31 17.01 4.26
CA VAL A 4 -2.89 18.41 4.33
C VAL A 4 -4.04 19.25 4.92
N PRO A 5 -3.77 20.19 5.85
CA PRO A 5 -4.78 21.12 6.35
C PRO A 5 -5.45 21.88 5.21
N LYS A 6 -6.78 22.00 5.25
CA LYS A 6 -7.55 22.72 4.22
C LYS A 6 -7.02 24.17 4.11
N GLY A 7 -6.74 24.62 2.89
CA GLY A 7 -6.23 25.96 2.60
C GLY A 7 -4.71 26.14 2.60
N LYS A 8 -3.93 25.09 2.90
CA LYS A 8 -2.45 25.13 2.97
C LYS A 8 -1.76 24.18 1.98
N GLN A 9 -2.37 23.96 0.81
CA GLN A 9 -1.91 22.92 -0.14
C GLN A 9 -0.53 23.23 -0.74
N ASP A 10 -0.17 24.50 -0.83
CA ASP A 10 1.10 24.97 -1.39
C ASP A 10 2.10 25.46 -0.33
N ASP A 11 1.71 25.42 0.96
CA ASP A 11 2.53 25.91 2.06
C ASP A 11 3.64 24.92 2.40
N LEU A 12 4.80 25.10 1.77
CA LEU A 12 6.03 24.34 2.03
C LEU A 12 6.53 24.46 3.47
N SER A 13 6.03 25.39 4.28
CA SER A 13 6.34 25.47 5.72
C SER A 13 5.79 24.27 6.51
N VAL A 14 4.77 23.57 5.99
CA VAL A 14 4.12 22.46 6.68
C VAL A 14 4.83 21.15 6.28
N PRO A 15 5.39 20.38 7.23
CA PRO A 15 6.09 19.12 6.90
C PRO A 15 5.22 18.11 6.14
N ALA A 16 3.92 18.07 6.41
CA ALA A 16 2.98 17.21 5.69
C ALA A 16 2.88 17.55 4.20
N VAL A 17 2.93 18.83 3.82
CA VAL A 17 2.91 19.27 2.42
C VAL A 17 4.19 18.84 1.72
N GLN A 18 5.34 19.06 2.37
CA GLN A 18 6.64 18.62 1.86
C GLN A 18 6.65 17.11 1.59
N ALA A 19 6.17 16.30 2.53
CA ALA A 19 6.07 14.85 2.36
C ALA A 19 5.20 14.46 1.15
N VAL A 20 4.04 15.11 0.98
CA VAL A 20 3.15 14.85 -0.17
C VAL A 20 3.83 15.18 -1.49
N GLN A 21 4.61 16.26 -1.57
CA GLN A 21 5.34 16.61 -2.79
C GLN A 21 6.39 15.56 -3.19
N TYR A 22 7.06 14.92 -2.22
CA TYR A 22 7.98 13.81 -2.51
C TYR A 22 7.22 12.61 -3.09
N CYS A 23 6.08 12.25 -2.49
CA CYS A 23 5.22 11.18 -2.99
C CYS A 23 4.71 11.49 -4.41
N ASP A 24 4.24 12.71 -4.65
CA ASP A 24 3.72 13.14 -5.95
C ASP A 24 4.80 13.03 -7.04
N LYS A 25 6.04 13.47 -6.75
CA LYS A 25 7.18 13.31 -7.67
C LYS A 25 7.41 11.84 -8.04
N LEU A 26 7.34 10.92 -7.08
CA LEU A 26 7.50 9.48 -7.34
C LEU A 26 6.36 8.94 -8.22
N PHE A 27 5.11 9.35 -7.96
CA PHE A 27 3.98 8.96 -8.80
C PHE A 27 4.04 9.56 -10.20
N MET A 28 4.56 10.77 -10.36
CA MET A 28 4.80 11.36 -11.69
C MET A 28 5.80 10.53 -12.49
N HIS A 29 6.89 10.07 -11.88
CA HIS A 29 7.85 9.16 -12.51
C HIS A 29 7.22 7.83 -12.94
N GLU A 30 6.37 7.24 -12.10
CA GLU A 30 5.64 6.01 -12.46
C GLU A 30 4.65 6.23 -13.61
N ARG A 31 3.93 7.37 -13.61
CA ARG A 31 3.03 7.74 -14.71
C ARG A 31 3.79 7.93 -16.01
N TYR A 32 4.93 8.62 -15.97
CA TYR A 32 5.79 8.82 -17.13
C TYR A 32 6.23 7.48 -17.73
N CYS A 33 6.75 6.56 -16.92
CA CYS A 33 7.13 5.22 -17.38
C CYS A 33 5.96 4.44 -17.99
N LYS A 34 4.75 4.60 -17.44
CA LYS A 34 3.53 3.95 -17.94
C LYS A 34 3.08 4.52 -19.29
N GLU A 35 3.05 5.84 -19.42
CA GLU A 35 2.64 6.55 -20.63
C GLU A 35 3.59 6.29 -21.80
N HIS A 36 4.89 6.13 -21.53
CA HIS A 36 5.89 5.80 -22.55
C HIS A 36 6.03 4.29 -22.83
N GLY A 37 5.22 3.45 -22.18
CA GLY A 37 5.21 2.00 -22.43
C GLY A 37 6.52 1.29 -22.08
N TYR A 38 7.27 1.77 -21.08
CA TYR A 38 8.57 1.19 -20.72
C TYR A 38 8.44 -0.27 -20.29
N THR A 39 9.39 -1.09 -20.76
CA THR A 39 9.55 -2.48 -20.28
C THR A 39 9.98 -2.50 -18.81
N PHE A 40 9.88 -3.66 -18.15
CA PHE A 40 10.26 -3.79 -16.74
C PHE A 40 11.72 -3.41 -16.47
N GLU A 41 12.62 -3.72 -17.40
CA GLU A 41 14.04 -3.41 -17.29
C GLU A 41 14.32 -1.91 -17.49
N GLN A 42 13.71 -1.29 -18.50
CA GLN A 42 13.79 0.15 -18.72
C GLN A 42 13.21 0.94 -17.54
N ARG A 43 12.11 0.46 -16.96
CA ARG A 43 11.51 1.05 -15.76
C ARG A 43 12.45 0.99 -14.57
N LYS A 44 13.12 -0.15 -14.36
CA LYS A 44 14.15 -0.31 -13.31
C LYS A 44 15.29 0.69 -13.50
N GLU A 45 15.80 0.82 -14.71
CA GLU A 45 16.88 1.77 -15.01
C GLU A 45 16.44 3.22 -14.76
N TYR A 46 15.24 3.58 -15.22
CA TYR A 46 14.66 4.90 -14.99
C TYR A 46 14.48 5.20 -13.50
N ARG A 47 13.95 4.24 -12.72
CA ARG A 47 13.80 4.36 -11.26
C ARG A 47 15.14 4.60 -10.58
N ASN A 48 16.19 3.88 -10.97
CA ASN A 48 17.53 4.08 -10.40
C ASN A 48 18.12 5.45 -10.75
N LYS A 49 17.82 6.00 -11.93
CA LYS A 49 18.31 7.33 -12.35
C LYS A 49 17.52 8.49 -11.76
N ARG A 50 16.19 8.36 -11.63
CA ARG A 50 15.29 9.48 -11.29
C ARG A 50 14.59 9.31 -9.95
N SER A 51 14.02 8.13 -9.67
CA SER A 51 13.27 7.89 -8.42
C SER A 51 14.17 7.70 -7.20
N LYS A 52 15.31 7.02 -7.35
CA LYS A 52 16.29 6.79 -6.28
C LYS A 52 16.74 8.09 -5.59
N PRO A 53 17.22 9.14 -6.30
CA PRO A 53 17.63 10.37 -5.64
C PRO A 53 16.47 11.10 -4.93
N VAL A 54 15.22 10.93 -5.42
CA VAL A 54 14.04 11.48 -4.74
C VAL A 54 13.78 10.76 -3.41
N ILE A 55 13.91 9.43 -3.38
CA ILE A 55 13.79 8.61 -2.16
C ILE A 55 14.90 8.96 -1.17
N ASP A 56 16.14 9.06 -1.64
CA ASP A 56 17.28 9.41 -0.79
C ASP A 56 17.09 10.81 -0.18
N SER A 57 16.65 11.78 -0.99
CA SER A 57 16.34 13.14 -0.53
C SER A 57 15.18 13.16 0.47
N PHE A 58 14.16 12.33 0.26
CA PHE A 58 13.02 12.21 1.17
C PHE A 58 13.47 11.68 2.54
N PHE A 59 14.28 10.63 2.59
CA PHE A 59 14.76 10.09 3.87
C PHE A 59 15.75 11.03 4.56
N HIS A 60 16.60 11.71 3.81
CA HIS A 60 17.48 12.74 4.37
C HIS A 60 16.66 13.88 5.00
N TRP A 61 15.61 14.34 4.32
CA TRP A 61 14.68 15.32 4.87
C TRP A 61 13.92 14.80 6.10
N LEU A 62 13.51 13.53 6.08
CA LEU A 62 12.79 12.88 7.18
C LEU A 62 13.65 12.77 8.45
N GLU A 63 14.95 12.52 8.30
CA GLU A 63 15.93 12.48 9.39
C GLU A 63 16.12 13.85 10.08
N GLN A 64 15.86 14.96 9.36
CA GLN A 64 15.90 16.32 9.92
C GLN A 64 14.62 16.68 10.69
N GLN A 65 13.54 15.90 10.54
CA GLN A 65 12.29 16.16 11.26
C GLN A 65 12.39 15.66 12.70
N HIS A 66 12.10 16.55 13.65
CA HIS A 66 12.10 16.25 15.08
C HIS A 66 10.66 16.35 15.60
N PRO A 67 9.81 15.32 15.37
CA PRO A 67 8.44 15.32 15.84
C PRO A 67 8.37 15.25 17.37
N VAL A 68 7.34 15.86 17.95
CA VAL A 68 7.03 15.66 19.37
C VAL A 68 6.59 14.21 19.58
N VAL A 69 7.15 13.55 20.60
CA VAL A 69 6.91 12.14 20.93
C VAL A 69 5.41 11.88 21.14
N ASN A 70 4.92 10.72 20.67
CA ASN A 70 3.53 10.27 20.79
C ASN A 70 2.49 11.09 19.99
N THR A 71 2.93 11.96 19.08
CA THR A 71 2.01 12.60 18.13
C THR A 71 1.72 11.69 16.93
N ARG A 72 0.62 11.98 16.21
CA ARG A 72 0.32 11.31 14.93
C ARG A 72 1.45 11.46 13.90
N PHE A 73 2.19 12.57 13.99
CA PHE A 73 3.34 12.82 13.13
C PHE A 73 4.54 11.94 13.51
N ASP A 74 4.85 11.79 14.80
CA ASP A 74 5.88 10.84 15.28
C ASP A 74 5.59 9.40 14.84
N GLN A 75 4.32 8.96 14.96
CA GLN A 75 3.90 7.64 14.46
C GLN A 75 4.11 7.50 12.94
N ALA A 76 3.81 8.55 12.16
CA ALA A 76 4.02 8.55 10.72
C ALA A 76 5.52 8.49 10.34
N VAL A 77 6.37 9.26 11.04
CA VAL A 77 7.83 9.25 10.83
C VAL A 77 8.40 7.87 11.15
N LYS A 78 8.06 7.29 12.30
CA LYS A 78 8.47 5.92 12.69
C LYS A 78 8.00 4.89 11.67
N TYR A 79 6.76 4.99 11.20
CA TYR A 79 6.24 4.10 10.17
C TYR A 79 7.02 4.20 8.87
N ALA A 80 7.32 5.42 8.40
CA ALA A 80 8.08 5.64 7.19
C ALA A 80 9.53 5.10 7.29
N GLN A 81 10.19 5.30 8.43
CA GLN A 81 11.53 4.75 8.70
C GLN A 81 11.53 3.21 8.67
N ASN A 82 10.56 2.57 9.34
CA ASN A 82 10.42 1.10 9.32
C ASN A 82 10.16 0.55 7.92
N ARG A 83 9.59 1.36 7.02
CA ARG A 83 9.29 0.98 5.63
C ARG A 83 10.42 1.28 4.65
N LYS A 84 11.52 1.90 5.09
CA LYS A 84 12.67 2.28 4.24
C LYS A 84 13.16 1.13 3.37
N LEU A 85 13.42 -0.04 3.96
CA LEU A 85 13.92 -1.21 3.23
C LEU A 85 12.98 -1.65 2.09
N TYR A 86 11.68 -1.72 2.36
CA TYR A 86 10.67 -2.10 1.35
C TYR A 86 10.61 -1.11 0.19
N LEU A 87 10.79 0.18 0.46
CA LEU A 87 10.78 1.20 -0.57
C LEU A 87 12.01 1.08 -1.50
N TYR A 88 13.17 0.69 -0.96
CA TYR A 88 14.34 0.40 -1.79
C TYR A 88 14.18 -0.88 -2.62
N THR A 89 13.55 -1.93 -2.10
CA THR A 89 13.27 -3.16 -2.87
C THR A 89 12.43 -2.88 -4.12
N TYR A 90 11.51 -1.91 -4.07
CA TYR A 90 10.74 -1.49 -5.24
C TYR A 90 11.60 -0.90 -6.38
N LEU A 91 12.80 -0.38 -6.09
CA LEU A 91 13.74 0.09 -7.11
C LEU A 91 14.46 -1.06 -7.81
N GLU A 92 14.51 -2.24 -7.21
CA GLU A 92 15.25 -3.39 -7.73
C GLU A 92 14.47 -4.15 -8.80
N ASP A 93 13.14 -4.19 -8.69
CA ASP A 93 12.24 -4.89 -9.62
C ASP A 93 11.19 -3.95 -10.24
N GLY A 94 11.23 -3.81 -11.57
CA GLY A 94 10.27 -3.03 -12.37
C GLY A 94 8.82 -3.56 -12.34
N ARG A 95 8.61 -4.81 -11.90
CA ARG A 95 7.28 -5.42 -11.73
C ARG A 95 6.59 -4.95 -10.47
N CYS A 96 7.34 -4.50 -9.46
CA CYS A 96 6.77 -3.97 -8.24
C CYS A 96 6.00 -2.67 -8.53
N SER A 97 4.78 -2.60 -8.00
CA SER A 97 3.95 -1.39 -8.01
C SER A 97 4.27 -0.53 -6.79
N LEU A 98 4.33 0.79 -6.97
CA LEU A 98 4.59 1.73 -5.89
C LEU A 98 3.42 1.81 -4.88
N SER A 99 2.18 1.70 -5.37
CA SER A 99 0.97 1.68 -4.54
C SER A 99 0.37 0.29 -4.42
N ASN A 100 -0.22 -0.03 -3.26
CA ASN A 100 -0.99 -1.24 -3.03
C ASN A 100 -2.44 -1.17 -3.55
N ASN A 101 -2.86 -0.06 -4.18
CA ASN A 101 -4.25 0.18 -4.61
C ASN A 101 -4.85 -0.99 -5.41
N LEU A 102 -4.06 -1.64 -6.27
CA LEU A 102 -4.52 -2.80 -7.04
C LEU A 102 -4.87 -3.98 -6.12
N SER A 103 -4.00 -4.28 -5.15
CA SER A 103 -4.21 -5.32 -4.15
C SER A 103 -5.37 -4.99 -3.21
N GLU A 104 -5.52 -3.72 -2.81
CA GLU A 104 -6.65 -3.28 -1.98
C GLU A 104 -7.98 -3.39 -2.74
N ASN A 105 -8.01 -2.97 -4.01
CA ASN A 105 -9.18 -3.14 -4.87
C ASN A 105 -9.52 -4.63 -5.07
N ALA A 106 -8.50 -5.50 -5.11
CA ALA A 106 -8.69 -6.95 -5.21
C ALA A 106 -9.41 -7.55 -4.02
N ILE A 107 -9.01 -7.14 -2.81
CA ILE A 107 -9.57 -7.71 -1.57
C ILE A 107 -10.86 -6.99 -1.14
N ARG A 108 -11.14 -5.79 -1.67
CA ARG A 108 -12.30 -4.98 -1.28
C ARG A 108 -13.63 -5.73 -1.36
N PRO A 109 -13.99 -6.44 -2.47
CA PRO A 109 -15.25 -7.18 -2.56
C PRO A 109 -15.42 -8.18 -1.42
N PHE A 110 -14.32 -8.80 -0.99
CA PHE A 110 -14.32 -9.78 0.09
C PHE A 110 -14.47 -9.12 1.46
N THR A 111 -13.78 -8.01 1.72
CA THR A 111 -13.94 -7.27 2.98
C THR A 111 -15.35 -6.69 3.16
N VAL A 112 -15.95 -6.21 2.07
CA VAL A 112 -17.35 -5.73 2.07
C VAL A 112 -18.32 -6.89 2.21
N GLY A 113 -18.09 -7.99 1.48
CA GLY A 113 -18.88 -9.23 1.57
C GLY A 113 -18.92 -9.81 2.99
N ARG A 114 -17.77 -9.88 3.69
CA ARG A 114 -17.71 -10.37 5.08
C ARG A 114 -18.66 -9.66 6.05
N LYS A 115 -18.93 -8.37 5.86
CA LYS A 115 -19.87 -7.61 6.70
C LYS A 115 -21.33 -8.03 6.44
N ASN A 116 -21.62 -8.55 5.26
CA ASN A 116 -22.94 -9.06 4.85
C ASN A 116 -23.09 -10.58 5.01
N TRP A 117 -22.04 -11.32 5.33
CA TRP A 117 -22.09 -12.78 5.50
C TRP A 117 -22.41 -13.14 6.96
N LEU A 118 -23.67 -12.93 7.33
CA LEU A 118 -24.21 -13.29 8.65
C LEU A 118 -24.15 -14.80 8.95
N PHE A 119 -23.93 -15.66 7.95
CA PHE A 119 -24.05 -17.13 8.06
C PHE A 119 -22.74 -17.92 7.92
N CYS A 120 -21.60 -17.27 7.63
CA CYS A 120 -20.31 -17.95 7.55
C CYS A 120 -19.61 -17.97 8.92
N ALA A 121 -20.18 -18.71 9.88
CA ALA A 121 -19.67 -18.78 11.26
C ALA A 121 -18.53 -19.82 11.46
N THR A 122 -18.29 -20.68 10.47
CA THR A 122 -17.30 -21.78 10.54
C THR A 122 -16.15 -21.57 9.55
N PRO A 123 -14.92 -22.06 9.86
CA PRO A 123 -13.77 -22.00 8.95
C PRO A 123 -14.04 -22.67 7.60
N GLU A 124 -14.81 -23.76 7.61
CA GLU A 124 -15.23 -24.49 6.41
C GLU A 124 -16.16 -23.65 5.52
N GLY A 125 -17.10 -22.91 6.11
CA GLY A 125 -17.95 -21.98 5.37
C GLY A 125 -17.18 -20.81 4.75
N ALA A 126 -16.14 -20.34 5.44
CA ALA A 126 -15.24 -19.32 4.90
C ALA A 126 -14.38 -19.87 3.73
N HIS A 127 -13.92 -21.12 3.84
CA HIS A 127 -13.19 -21.80 2.77
C HIS A 127 -14.07 -22.04 1.54
N ALA A 128 -15.28 -22.57 1.70
CA ALA A 128 -16.24 -22.76 0.61
C ALA A 128 -16.55 -21.45 -0.13
N SER A 129 -16.72 -20.36 0.64
CA SER A 129 -16.94 -19.03 0.06
C SER A 129 -15.71 -18.55 -0.72
N ALA A 130 -14.50 -18.71 -0.19
CA ALA A 130 -13.26 -18.34 -0.88
C ALA A 130 -13.07 -19.12 -2.21
N VAL A 131 -13.42 -20.41 -2.24
CA VAL A 131 -13.40 -21.22 -3.46
C VAL A 131 -14.41 -20.71 -4.49
N ALA A 132 -15.64 -20.38 -4.07
CA ALA A 132 -16.66 -19.83 -4.96
C ALA A 132 -16.24 -18.50 -5.60
N TYR A 133 -15.63 -17.59 -4.81
CA TYR A 133 -15.09 -16.33 -5.34
C TYR A 133 -13.92 -16.56 -6.31
N THR A 134 -13.05 -17.54 -6.04
CA THR A 134 -11.94 -17.89 -6.94
C THR A 134 -12.46 -18.42 -8.27
N MET A 135 -13.54 -19.22 -8.26
CA MET A 135 -14.18 -19.71 -9.48
C MET A 135 -14.78 -18.55 -10.30
N VAL A 136 -15.56 -17.67 -9.67
CA VAL A 136 -16.17 -16.52 -10.35
C VAL A 136 -15.10 -15.58 -10.93
N ASP A 137 -14.04 -15.29 -10.16
CA ASP A 137 -12.93 -14.45 -10.60
C ASP A 137 -12.14 -15.08 -11.76
N GLY A 138 -11.98 -16.41 -11.77
CA GLY A 138 -11.36 -17.16 -12.87
C GLY A 138 -12.06 -16.98 -14.23
N TYR A 139 -13.38 -16.74 -14.24
CA TYR A 139 -14.13 -16.45 -15.46
C TYR A 139 -14.14 -14.97 -15.86
N THR A 140 -13.87 -14.05 -14.93
CA THR A 140 -13.86 -12.60 -15.20
C THR A 140 -12.47 -12.01 -15.39
N GLY A 141 -11.41 -12.75 -15.10
CA GLY A 141 -10.01 -12.39 -15.40
C GLY A 141 -9.46 -11.21 -14.58
N ALA A 142 -10.12 -10.81 -13.50
CA ALA A 142 -9.91 -9.50 -12.89
C ALA A 142 -8.92 -9.49 -11.71
N LEU A 143 -8.73 -10.55 -10.91
CA LEU A 143 -7.95 -10.45 -9.65
C LEU A 143 -7.08 -11.68 -9.34
N LYS A 144 -5.87 -11.78 -9.93
CA LYS A 144 -4.89 -12.84 -9.59
C LYS A 144 -4.34 -12.71 -8.16
N ALA A 145 -5.02 -13.24 -7.15
CA ALA A 145 -4.47 -13.46 -5.81
C ALA A 145 -4.66 -14.94 -5.38
N PRO A 146 -3.60 -15.64 -4.95
CA PRO A 146 -3.68 -17.07 -4.65
C PRO A 146 -4.40 -17.37 -3.33
N VAL A 147 -5.28 -18.38 -3.34
CA VAL A 147 -6.07 -18.95 -2.23
C VAL A 147 -5.27 -19.17 -0.95
N ARG A 148 -3.96 -19.45 -1.06
CA ARG A 148 -3.09 -19.77 0.07
C ARG A 148 -2.87 -18.62 1.05
N CYS A 149 -2.94 -17.37 0.59
CA CYS A 149 -2.85 -16.19 1.47
C CYS A 149 -4.15 -15.94 2.24
N PHE A 150 -5.28 -16.50 1.77
CA PHE A 150 -6.61 -16.23 2.29
C PHE A 150 -6.98 -17.10 3.51
N GLY A 151 -6.50 -18.34 3.57
CA GLY A 151 -6.79 -19.27 4.67
C GLY A 151 -6.19 -18.84 6.01
N ASN A 152 -4.91 -18.46 6.02
CA ASN A 152 -4.20 -18.16 7.27
C ASN A 152 -4.63 -16.83 7.92
N HIS A 153 -5.08 -15.83 7.14
CA HIS A 153 -5.53 -14.55 7.68
C HIS A 153 -6.91 -14.62 8.37
N LEU A 154 -7.71 -15.66 8.08
CA LEU A 154 -9.03 -15.87 8.66
C LEU A 154 -8.98 -16.52 10.04
N SER A 155 -7.98 -17.37 10.34
CA SER A 155 -7.81 -17.99 11.65
C SER A 155 -7.15 -17.06 12.67
N GLU A 156 -6.10 -16.33 12.28
CA GLU A 156 -5.29 -15.53 13.21
C GLU A 156 -6.03 -14.32 13.83
N LYS A 157 -7.02 -13.74 13.14
CA LYS A 157 -7.74 -12.56 13.65
C LYS A 157 -8.87 -12.88 14.64
N ARG A 158 -9.29 -14.15 14.79
CA ARG A 158 -10.34 -14.51 15.75
C ARG A 158 -9.80 -14.79 17.16
N GLU A 159 -8.53 -15.14 17.32
CA GLU A 159 -7.89 -15.20 18.66
C GLU A 159 -7.84 -13.80 19.30
N SER A 160 -7.58 -12.76 18.53
CA SER A 160 -7.56 -11.38 19.06
C SER A 160 -8.95 -10.80 19.42
N LEU A 161 -10.04 -11.36 18.89
CA LEU A 161 -11.40 -10.88 19.12
C LEU A 161 -12.16 -11.66 20.21
N PHE A 162 -11.64 -12.79 20.66
CA PHE A 162 -12.20 -13.57 21.78
C PHE A 162 -11.57 -13.27 23.14
N GLN A 163 -10.46 -12.51 23.20
CA GLN A 163 -9.81 -12.12 24.46
C GLN A 163 -10.39 -10.83 25.09
N THR A 164 -11.48 -10.26 24.55
CA THR A 164 -12.09 -9.01 25.08
C THR A 164 -13.62 -9.12 25.22
N ARG A 165 -14.09 -10.27 25.69
CA ARG A 165 -15.43 -10.44 26.25
C ARG A 165 -15.36 -11.13 27.59
#